data_AF-A0A7S2AM43-F1
#
_entry.id   AF-A0A7S2AM43-F1
#
_cell.length_a   1.000
_cell.length_b   1.000
_cell.length_c   1.000
_cell.angle_alpha   90.00
_cell.angle_beta   90.00
_cell.angle_gamma   90.00
#
_symmetry.space_group_name_H-M   'P 1'
#
loop_
_entity.id
_entity.type
_entity.pdbx_description
1 polymer ?
#
loop_
_entity_poly.entity_id
_entity_poly.type
_entity_poly.pdbx_seq_one_letter_code
_entity_poly.pdbx_strand_id
1 'polypeptide(L)'
;NNQNKEAERKALAFRRLQVQRKIEDFLWLYRNGQNLQKINSKGRRYNRRVYIDTAKRALVIQGTSGPSFFPFINMKEIDIDTHTTKEGRVETHVICAMEKNGRIYKELVLCFPDQAKANNFVNCMTLFSLALRSAAAK
;
A
#
# COMPACT_ATOMS: atom_id res chain seq x y z
N ASN A 1 35.74 2.38 -17.86
CA ASN A 1 35.12 1.46 -18.83
C ASN A 1 33.79 2.01 -19.32
N ASN A 2 33.73 2.52 -20.56
CA ASN A 2 32.51 3.12 -21.14
C ASN A 2 31.39 2.09 -21.41
N GLN A 3 31.74 0.85 -21.74
CA GLN A 3 30.77 -0.24 -21.96
C GLN A 3 29.98 -0.60 -20.68
N ASN A 4 30.62 -0.55 -19.50
CA ASN A 4 29.95 -0.84 -18.23
C ASN A 4 28.90 0.23 -17.88
N LYS A 5 29.22 1.51 -18.11
CA LYS A 5 28.29 2.63 -17.91
C LYS A 5 27.06 2.55 -18.82
N GLU A 6 27.23 2.09 -20.05
CA GLU A 6 26.12 1.93 -21.00
C GLU A 6 25.20 0.76 -20.62
N ALA A 7 25.78 -0.37 -20.19
CA ALA A 7 25.02 -1.50 -19.67
C ALA A 7 24.23 -1.14 -18.40
N GLU A 8 24.84 -0.42 -17.46
CA GLU A 8 24.17 0.09 -16.26
C GLU A 8 23.01 1.02 -16.60
N ARG A 9 23.17 1.92 -17.59
CA ARG A 9 22.11 2.81 -18.05
C ARG A 9 20.93 2.04 -18.66
N LYS A 10 21.21 1.03 -19.47
CA LYS A 10 20.20 0.15 -20.07
C LYS A 10 19.47 -0.67 -18.99
N ALA A 11 20.20 -1.24 -18.04
CA ALA A 11 19.64 -1.98 -16.92
C ALA A 11 18.72 -1.11 -16.04
N LEU A 12 19.14 0.14 -15.76
CA LEU A 12 18.31 1.10 -15.04
C LEU A 12 17.03 1.44 -15.78
N ALA A 13 17.11 1.70 -17.09
CA ALA A 13 15.94 1.98 -17.92
C ALA A 13 14.96 0.80 -17.94
N PHE A 14 15.46 -0.42 -18.09
CA PHE A 14 14.65 -1.63 -18.03
C PHE A 14 13.96 -1.81 -16.68
N ARG A 15 14.69 -1.60 -15.57
CA ARG A 15 14.12 -1.67 -14.22
C ARG A 15 13.01 -0.64 -14.00
N ARG A 16 13.18 0.58 -14.50
CA ARG A 16 12.15 1.63 -14.43
C ARG A 16 10.88 1.22 -15.17
N LEU A 17 11.01 0.67 -16.37
CA LEU A 17 9.88 0.18 -17.16
C LEU A 17 9.13 -0.95 -16.44
N GLN A 18 9.85 -1.90 -15.83
CA GLN A 18 9.24 -2.97 -15.05
C GLN A 18 8.48 -2.43 -13.83
N VAL A 19 9.05 -1.45 -13.11
CA VAL A 19 8.38 -0.82 -11.96
C VAL A 19 7.13 -0.07 -12.41
N GLN A 20 7.20 0.68 -13.52
CA GLN A 20 6.06 1.39 -14.08
C GLN A 20 4.90 0.43 -14.39
N ARG A 21 5.16 -0.67 -15.10
CA ARG A 21 4.12 -1.67 -15.42
C ARG A 21 3.49 -2.25 -14.17
N LYS A 22 4.29 -2.60 -13.14
CA LYS A 22 3.76 -3.09 -11.86
C LYS A 22 2.84 -2.07 -11.17
N ILE A 23 3.18 -0.79 -11.24
CA ILE A 23 2.34 0.28 -10.69
C ILE A 23 1.04 0.40 -11.50
N GLU A 24 1.11 0.37 -12.82
CA GLU A 24 -0.07 0.43 -13.70
C GLU A 24 -1.03 -0.75 -13.44
N ASP A 25 -0.50 -1.97 -13.38
CA ASP A 25 -1.25 -3.18 -13.05
C ASP A 25 -1.90 -3.08 -11.67
N PHE A 26 -1.15 -2.57 -10.69
CA PHE A 26 -1.66 -2.35 -9.34
C PHE A 26 -2.81 -1.34 -9.32
N LEU A 27 -2.65 -0.20 -9.97
CA LEU A 27 -3.68 0.83 -10.07
C LEU A 27 -4.92 0.30 -10.79
N TRP A 28 -4.75 -0.49 -11.85
CA TRP A 28 -5.85 -1.12 -12.56
C TRP A 28 -6.61 -2.11 -11.67
N LEU A 29 -5.89 -2.97 -10.94
CA LEU A 29 -6.47 -3.93 -10.01
C LEU A 29 -7.30 -3.23 -8.92
N TYR A 30 -6.80 -2.12 -8.38
CA TYR A 30 -7.49 -1.38 -7.33
C TYR A 30 -8.46 -0.30 -7.83
N ARG A 31 -8.58 -0.07 -9.14
CA ARG A 31 -9.47 0.95 -9.73
C ARG A 31 -10.93 0.73 -9.34
N ASN A 32 -11.40 -0.51 -9.46
CA ASN A 32 -12.77 -0.89 -9.09
C ASN A 32 -12.86 -1.34 -7.63
N GLY A 33 -11.76 -1.30 -6.89
CA GLY A 33 -11.68 -1.74 -5.50
C GLY A 33 -11.62 -3.24 -5.32
N GLN A 34 -10.95 -3.64 -4.24
CA GLN A 34 -10.77 -5.00 -3.79
C GLN A 34 -11.49 -5.18 -2.46
N ASN A 35 -12.20 -6.31 -2.29
CA ASN A 35 -12.83 -6.63 -1.02
C ASN A 35 -11.79 -7.24 -0.09
N LEU A 36 -11.43 -6.51 0.97
CA LEU A 36 -10.48 -6.95 1.99
C LEU A 36 -11.12 -6.87 3.37
N GLN A 37 -10.58 -7.62 4.33
CA GLN A 37 -10.99 -7.54 5.72
C GLN A 37 -10.20 -6.44 6.42
N LYS A 38 -10.91 -5.39 6.88
CA LYS A 38 -10.35 -4.40 7.80
C LYS A 38 -10.48 -4.92 9.23
N ILE A 39 -9.38 -4.88 9.97
CA ILE A 39 -9.36 -5.17 11.41
C ILE A 39 -9.35 -3.83 12.17
N ASN A 40 -10.20 -3.69 13.19
CA ASN A 40 -10.19 -2.51 14.06
C ASN A 40 -9.32 -2.73 15.30
N SER A 41 -9.16 -1.69 16.12
CA SER A 41 -8.38 -1.74 17.36
C SER A 41 -8.90 -2.72 18.42
N LYS A 42 -10.13 -3.21 18.28
CA LYS A 42 -10.72 -4.24 19.14
C LYS A 42 -10.61 -5.65 18.53
N GLY A 43 -9.86 -5.82 17.44
CA GLY A 43 -9.72 -7.09 16.73
C GLY A 43 -10.94 -7.50 15.89
N ARG A 44 -11.98 -6.67 15.81
CA ARG A 44 -13.18 -6.98 15.01
C ARG A 44 -12.89 -6.80 13.53
N ARG A 45 -13.41 -7.72 12.73
CA ARG A 45 -13.20 -7.79 11.29
C ARG A 45 -14.40 -7.28 10.51
N TYR A 46 -14.12 -6.59 9.41
CA TYR A 46 -15.14 -6.01 8.55
C TYR A 46 -14.74 -6.17 7.09
N ASN A 47 -15.59 -6.78 6.28
CA ASN A 47 -15.40 -6.79 4.83
C ASN A 47 -15.63 -5.36 4.29
N ARG A 48 -14.62 -4.83 3.59
CA ARG A 48 -14.64 -3.46 3.07
C ARG A 48 -14.07 -3.44 1.66
N ARG A 49 -14.68 -2.63 0.79
CA ARG A 49 -14.13 -2.32 -0.52
C ARG A 49 -12.99 -1.31 -0.34
N VAL A 50 -11.81 -1.68 -0.79
CA VAL A 50 -10.56 -0.91 -0.68
C VAL A 50 -10.11 -0.55 -2.09
N TYR A 51 -9.94 0.73 -2.40
CA TYR A 51 -9.56 1.18 -3.73
C TYR A 51 -8.57 2.34 -3.67
N ILE A 52 -7.92 2.62 -4.80
CA ILE A 52 -7.00 3.73 -4.94
C ILE A 52 -7.71 4.89 -5.66
N ASP A 53 -7.75 6.05 -5.01
CA ASP A 53 -8.22 7.28 -5.62
C ASP A 53 -6.98 8.11 -6.02
N THR A 54 -6.66 8.09 -7.32
CA THR A 54 -5.50 8.78 -7.87
C THR A 54 -5.67 10.30 -7.87
N ALA A 55 -6.90 10.79 -8.01
CA ALA A 55 -7.20 12.22 -7.95
C ALA A 55 -6.97 12.78 -6.53
N LYS A 56 -7.44 12.05 -5.51
CA LYS A 56 -7.23 12.41 -4.10
C LYS A 56 -5.90 11.94 -3.53
N ARG A 57 -5.12 11.18 -4.31
CA ARG A 57 -3.83 10.60 -3.92
C ARG A 57 -3.93 9.87 -2.57
N ALA A 58 -4.92 8.97 -2.48
CA ALA A 58 -5.26 8.29 -1.24
C ALA A 58 -5.67 6.84 -1.48
N LEU A 59 -5.40 6.00 -0.48
CA LEU A 59 -6.10 4.74 -0.28
C LEU A 59 -7.46 5.04 0.33
N VAL A 60 -8.51 4.42 -0.20
CA VAL A 60 -9.88 4.65 0.26
C VAL A 60 -10.52 3.34 0.70
N ILE A 61 -11.17 3.39 1.85
CA ILE A 61 -11.94 2.28 2.40
C ILE A 61 -13.40 2.68 2.46
N GLN A 62 -14.24 1.99 1.70
CA GLN A 62 -15.67 2.21 1.73
C GLN A 62 -16.28 1.58 2.99
N GLY A 63 -16.64 2.43 3.96
CA GLY A 63 -17.38 2.04 5.15
C GLY A 63 -18.90 2.22 5.00
N THR A 64 -19.64 1.80 6.03
CA THR A 64 -21.09 1.99 6.12
C THR A 64 -21.48 3.45 6.29
N SER A 65 -20.67 4.24 7.01
CA SER A 65 -20.84 5.68 7.18
C SER A 65 -20.21 6.52 6.05
N GLY A 66 -19.80 5.88 4.96
CA GLY A 66 -19.12 6.53 3.84
C GLY A 66 -17.62 6.20 3.73
N PRO A 67 -16.92 6.81 2.76
CA PRO A 67 -15.53 6.52 2.47
C PRO A 67 -14.59 7.12 3.52
N SER A 68 -13.64 6.31 4.00
CA SER A 68 -12.51 6.75 4.80
C SER A 68 -11.27 6.91 3.95
N PHE A 69 -10.67 8.09 3.97
CA PHE A 69 -9.46 8.41 3.21
C PHE A 69 -8.20 8.20 4.05
N PHE A 70 -7.18 7.66 3.40
CA PHE A 70 -5.84 7.48 3.91
C PHE A 70 -4.88 8.09 2.88
N PRO A 71 -4.60 9.41 2.98
CA PRO A 71 -3.74 10.12 2.03
C PRO A 71 -2.33 9.55 2.04
N PHE A 72 -1.73 9.29 0.88
CA PHE A 72 -0.39 8.69 0.84
C PHE A 72 0.68 9.56 1.50
N ILE A 73 0.53 10.89 1.40
CA ILE A 73 1.45 11.85 2.06
C ILE A 73 1.51 11.68 3.58
N ASN A 74 0.44 11.18 4.20
CA ASN A 74 0.39 10.94 5.64
C ASN A 74 0.77 9.50 6.01
N MET A 75 1.00 8.59 5.06
CA MET A 75 1.42 7.22 5.38
C MET A 75 2.91 7.23 5.75
N LYS A 76 3.23 6.99 7.02
CA LYS A 76 4.62 6.97 7.48
C LYS A 76 5.27 5.61 7.27
N GLU A 77 4.56 4.57 7.67
CA GLU A 77 5.05 3.20 7.75
C GLU A 77 3.97 2.25 7.24
N ILE A 78 4.40 1.27 6.45
CA ILE A 78 3.54 0.27 5.82
C ILE A 78 4.26 -1.06 5.95
N ASP A 79 3.78 -1.89 6.88
CA ASP A 79 4.43 -3.14 7.25
C ASP A 79 3.54 -4.35 6.99
N ILE A 80 4.19 -5.52 6.97
CA ILE A 80 3.56 -6.81 6.86
C ILE A 80 3.80 -7.57 8.15
N ASP A 81 2.71 -8.06 8.73
CA ASP A 81 2.73 -8.99 9.84
C ASP A 81 2.07 -10.30 9.42
N THR A 82 2.54 -11.42 9.97
CA THR A 82 1.99 -12.74 9.69
C THR A 82 1.45 -13.33 10.99
N HIS A 83 0.15 -13.58 11.01
CA HIS A 83 -0.54 -14.09 12.17
C HIS A 83 -1.07 -15.51 11.93
N THR A 84 -0.80 -16.41 12.87
CA THR A 84 -1.47 -17.71 12.93
C THR A 84 -2.72 -17.59 13.78
N THR A 85 -3.88 -17.86 13.17
CA THR A 85 -5.19 -17.91 13.84
C THR A 85 -5.28 -19.08 14.81
N LYS A 86 -6.29 -19.08 15.70
CA LYS A 86 -6.52 -20.19 16.65
C LYS A 86 -6.83 -21.50 15.92
N GLU A 87 -7.40 -21.42 14.73
CA GLU A 87 -7.69 -22.55 13.85
C GLU A 87 -6.46 -23.01 13.03
N GLY A 88 -5.26 -22.45 13.30
CA GLY A 88 -4.01 -22.83 12.64
C GLY A 88 -3.82 -22.26 11.23
N ARG A 89 -4.71 -21.36 10.77
CA ARG A 89 -4.57 -20.70 9.47
C ARG A 89 -3.62 -19.52 9.59
N VAL A 90 -2.68 -19.43 8.66
CA VAL A 90 -1.77 -18.30 8.52
C VAL A 90 -2.47 -17.19 7.73
N GLU A 91 -2.46 -15.98 8.27
CA GLU A 91 -2.99 -14.78 7.64
C GLU A 91 -1.90 -13.73 7.52
N THR A 92 -1.91 -13.00 6.41
CA THR A 92 -1.01 -11.87 6.21
C THR A 92 -1.76 -10.57 6.46
N HIS A 93 -1.31 -9.79 7.44
CA HIS A 93 -1.86 -8.49 7.76
C HIS A 93 -0.93 -7.41 7.21
N VAL A 94 -1.51 -6.38 6.61
CA VAL A 94 -0.81 -5.16 6.24
C VAL A 94 -1.24 -4.06 7.20
N ILE A 95 -0.27 -3.41 7.82
CA ILE A 95 -0.47 -2.33 8.78
C ILE A 95 0.02 -1.03 8.13
N CYS A 96 -0.85 -0.02 8.04
CA CYS A 96 -0.49 1.32 7.58
C CYS A 96 -0.64 2.32 8.72
N ALA A 97 0.48 2.89 9.17
CA ALA A 97 0.51 3.93 10.19
C ALA A 97 0.44 5.32 9.54
N MET A 98 -0.54 6.12 9.97
CA MET A 98 -0.77 7.47 9.47
C MET A 98 -0.19 8.50 10.45
N GLU A 99 0.72 9.34 9.97
CA GLU A 99 1.36 10.41 10.72
C GLU A 99 0.82 11.78 10.31
N LYS A 100 0.65 12.66 11.30
CA LYS A 100 0.45 14.09 11.09
C LYS A 100 1.20 14.83 12.19
N ASN A 101 2.00 15.84 11.82
CA ASN A 101 2.80 16.65 12.75
C ASN A 101 3.68 15.80 13.69
N GLY A 102 4.33 14.77 13.16
CA GLY A 102 5.24 13.91 13.94
C GLY A 102 4.57 12.89 14.88
N ARG A 103 3.23 12.81 14.87
CA ARG A 103 2.46 11.87 15.71
C ARG A 103 1.61 10.93 14.86
N ILE A 104 1.66 9.64 15.19
CA ILE A 104 0.72 8.66 14.64
C ILE A 104 -0.67 8.94 15.19
N TYR A 105 -1.63 9.21 14.29
CA TYR A 105 -3.01 9.54 14.66
C TYR A 105 -4.01 8.46 14.26
N LYS A 106 -3.61 7.53 13.39
CA LYS A 106 -4.49 6.48 12.88
C LYS A 106 -3.67 5.31 12.36
N GLU A 107 -4.15 4.11 12.62
CA GLU A 107 -3.64 2.88 12.04
C GLU A 107 -4.74 2.19 11.23
N LEU A 108 -4.33 1.60 10.12
CA LEU A 108 -5.16 0.77 9.29
C LEU A 108 -4.55 -0.63 9.24
N VAL A 109 -5.35 -1.63 9.58
CA VAL A 109 -4.97 -3.04 9.42
C VAL A 109 -5.88 -3.69 8.38
N LEU A 110 -5.28 -4.26 7.33
CA LEU A 110 -5.96 -5.00 6.27
C LEU A 110 -5.44 -6.44 6.22
N CYS A 111 -6.33 -7.41 6.25
CA CYS A 111 -5.99 -8.81 6.05
C CYS A 111 -6.02 -9.15 4.56
N PHE A 112 -4.96 -9.78 4.09
CA PHE A 112 -4.79 -10.26 2.72
C PHE A 112 -4.93 -11.78 2.67
N PRO A 113 -5.47 -12.32 1.56
CA PRO A 113 -5.65 -13.75 1.39
C PRO A 113 -4.33 -14.49 1.12
N ASP A 114 -3.31 -13.77 0.64
CA ASP A 114 -2.00 -14.32 0.34
C ASP A 114 -0.89 -13.27 0.49
N GLN A 115 0.30 -13.74 0.82
CA GLN A 115 1.47 -12.90 1.10
C GLN A 115 1.96 -12.16 -0.16
N ALA A 116 1.78 -12.72 -1.35
CA ALA A 116 2.23 -12.10 -2.59
C ALA A 116 1.44 -10.81 -2.89
N LYS A 117 0.12 -10.81 -2.69
CA LYS A 117 -0.73 -9.61 -2.80
C LYS A 117 -0.41 -8.59 -1.73
N ALA A 118 -0.16 -9.02 -0.49
CA ALA A 118 0.27 -8.13 0.59
C ALA A 118 1.59 -7.43 0.22
N ASN A 119 2.59 -8.20 -0.23
CA ASN A 119 3.89 -7.67 -0.68
C ASN A 119 3.73 -6.65 -1.82
N ASN A 120 2.91 -6.97 -2.84
CA ASN A 120 2.67 -6.06 -3.95
C ASN A 120 1.99 -4.76 -3.48
N PHE A 121 1.02 -4.88 -2.57
CA PHE A 121 0.34 -3.74 -1.98
C PHE A 121 1.30 -2.84 -1.19
N VAL A 122 2.09 -3.42 -0.28
CA VAL A 122 3.07 -2.68 0.52
C VAL A 122 4.08 -1.97 -0.38
N ASN A 123 4.66 -2.67 -1.35
CA ASN A 123 5.61 -2.06 -2.29
C ASN A 123 5.03 -0.84 -3.01
N CYS A 124 3.80 -0.94 -3.52
CA CYS A 124 3.15 0.17 -4.23
C CYS A 124 2.78 1.32 -3.29
N MET A 125 2.22 1.03 -2.10
CA MET A 125 1.87 2.05 -1.12
C MET A 125 3.10 2.80 -0.61
N THR A 126 4.20 2.08 -0.36
CA THR A 126 5.47 2.67 0.07
C THR A 126 6.03 3.59 -1.02
N LEU A 127 5.99 3.17 -2.28
CA LEU A 127 6.40 4.02 -3.41
C LEU A 127 5.55 5.30 -3.50
N PHE A 128 4.23 5.19 -3.35
CA PHE A 128 3.34 6.37 -3.41
C PHE A 128 3.55 7.32 -2.24
N SER A 129 3.72 6.79 -1.03
CA SER A 129 4.02 7.59 0.16
C SER A 129 5.34 8.34 0.00
N LEU A 130 6.42 7.64 -0.34
CA LEU A 130 7.74 8.23 -0.51
C LEU A 130 7.74 9.30 -1.60
N ALA A 131 7.13 9.03 -2.76
CA ALA A 131 7.06 9.98 -3.86
C ALA A 131 6.39 11.30 -3.45
N LEU A 132 5.28 11.26 -2.70
CA LEU A 132 4.58 12.47 -2.27
C LEU A 132 5.24 13.18 -1.11
N ARG A 133 5.80 12.44 -0.15
CA ARG A 133 6.53 13.03 0.98
C ARG A 133 7.82 13.71 0.53
N SER A 134 8.56 13.12 -0.40
CA SER A 134 9.75 13.74 -1.00
C SER A 134 9.41 14.96 -1.86
N ALA A 135 8.25 14.98 -2.51
CA ALA A 135 7.79 16.15 -3.27
C ALA A 135 7.37 17.30 -2.35
N ALA A 136 6.81 17.02 -1.16
CA ALA A 136 6.40 18.04 -0.19
C ALA A 136 7.58 18.61 0.64
N ALA A 137 8.71 17.91 0.67
CA ALA A 137 9.93 18.36 1.35
C ALA A 137 10.81 19.28 0.47
N LYS A 138 10.43 19.47 -0.80
CA LYS A 138 11.06 20.41 -1.74
C LYS A 138 10.25 21.70 -1.80
#